data_AF-A0A211ZFW9-F1
#
_entry.id   AF-A0A211ZFW9-F1
#
_cell.length_a   1.000
_cell.length_b   1.000
_cell.length_c   1.000
_cell.angle_alpha   90.00
_cell.angle_beta   90.00
_cell.angle_gamma   90.00
#
_symmetry.space_group_name_H-M   'P 1'
#
loop_
_entity.id
_entity.type
_entity.pdbx_description
1 polymer ?
#
loop_
_entity_poly.entity_id
_entity_poly.type
_entity_poly.pdbx_seq_one_letter_code
_entity_poly.pdbx_strand_id
1 'polypeptide(L)'
;MKTVPQDLDVQAYCRSLALQQIEMLSRLAEIAMQLAEAEGARAVAAQARAVAPRADEAARAEAQEAGMAFSRFSRSVQRSLLLRSRAAADLCAGDKADRRARRARQRIHVTDALDALVWDPELPAGPHDRTGARIAELHEGIAALYEDEDN
;
A
#
# COMPACT_ATOMS: atom_id res chain seq x y z
N MET A 1 2.10 -27.91 15.64
CA MET A 1 1.82 -26.51 15.29
C MET A 1 2.91 -25.65 15.89
N LYS A 2 3.57 -24.78 15.11
CA LYS A 2 4.51 -23.80 15.69
C LYS A 2 3.70 -22.82 16.53
N THR A 3 4.05 -22.69 17.80
CA THR A 3 3.44 -21.75 18.74
C THR A 3 3.78 -20.33 18.31
N VAL A 4 2.74 -19.50 18.14
CA VAL A 4 2.91 -18.06 17.90
C VAL A 4 3.53 -17.44 19.15
N PRO A 5 4.61 -16.64 19.04
CA PRO A 5 5.19 -15.94 20.18
C PRO A 5 4.14 -15.08 20.88
N GLN A 6 4.13 -15.08 22.22
CA GLN A 6 3.14 -14.32 23.01
C GLN A 6 3.24 -12.81 22.78
N ASP A 7 4.43 -12.32 22.40
CA ASP A 7 4.71 -10.91 22.12
C ASP A 7 4.72 -10.60 20.60
N LEU A 8 4.07 -11.43 19.78
CA LEU A 8 4.01 -11.15 18.34
C LEU A 8 3.20 -9.88 18.09
N ASP A 9 3.89 -8.83 17.63
CA ASP A 9 3.23 -7.69 17.02
C ASP A 9 2.63 -8.11 15.68
N VAL A 10 1.32 -8.40 15.72
CA VAL A 10 0.53 -8.81 14.54
C VAL A 10 0.57 -7.75 13.44
N GLN A 11 0.62 -6.46 13.78
CA GLN A 11 0.67 -5.40 12.78
C GLN A 11 2.03 -5.34 12.08
N ALA A 12 3.13 -5.40 12.85
CA ALA A 12 4.47 -5.47 12.29
C ALA A 12 4.66 -6.73 11.43
N TYR A 13 4.14 -7.87 11.89
CA TYR A 13 4.16 -9.12 11.14
C TYR A 13 3.39 -9.00 9.81
N CYS A 14 2.15 -8.53 9.83
CA CYS A 14 1.35 -8.33 8.62
C CYS A 14 2.00 -7.35 7.65
N ARG A 15 2.61 -6.27 8.15
CA ARG A 15 3.38 -5.31 7.34
C ARG A 15 4.59 -5.99 6.67
N SER A 16 5.34 -6.80 7.41
CA SER A 16 6.48 -7.54 6.86
C SER A 16 6.05 -8.51 5.75
N LEU A 17 4.91 -9.20 5.93
CA LEU A 17 4.36 -10.11 4.92
C LEU A 17 3.91 -9.37 3.66
N ALA A 18 3.26 -8.21 3.80
CA ALA A 18 2.87 -7.37 2.67
C ALA A 18 4.09 -6.89 1.87
N LEU A 19 5.16 -6.47 2.56
CA LEU A 19 6.42 -6.06 1.91
C LEU A 19 7.07 -7.23 1.16
N GLN A 20 7.13 -8.41 1.77
CA GLN A 20 7.62 -9.63 1.11
C GLN A 20 6.80 -9.99 -0.14
N GLN A 21 5.47 -9.84 -0.06
CA GLN A 21 4.60 -10.08 -1.22
C GLN A 21 4.87 -9.08 -2.35
N ILE A 22 5.06 -7.80 -2.04
CA ILE A 22 5.41 -6.77 -3.02
C ILE A 22 6.75 -7.08 -3.70
N GLU A 23 7.76 -7.50 -2.93
CA GLU A 23 9.06 -7.90 -3.44
C GLU A 23 8.94 -9.12 -4.37
N MET A 24 8.25 -10.16 -3.91
CA MET A 24 8.00 -11.37 -4.71
C MET A 24 7.27 -11.04 -6.02
N LEU A 25 6.22 -10.21 -5.99
CA LEU A 25 5.48 -9.81 -7.19
C LEU A 25 6.33 -8.97 -8.14
N SER A 26 7.25 -8.15 -7.61
CA SER A 26 8.22 -7.42 -8.42
C SER A 26 9.15 -8.39 -9.13
N ARG A 27 9.66 -9.39 -8.41
CA ARG A 27 10.55 -10.40 -8.98
C ARG A 27 9.85 -11.25 -10.05
N LEU A 28 8.59 -11.62 -9.81
CA LEU A 28 7.78 -12.35 -10.80
C LEU A 28 7.52 -11.51 -12.05
N ALA A 29 7.25 -10.21 -11.89
CA ALA A 29 7.07 -9.30 -13.03
C ALA A 29 8.37 -9.18 -13.86
N GLU A 30 9.52 -9.06 -13.21
CA GLU A 30 10.83 -9.02 -13.88
C GLU A 30 11.09 -10.30 -14.70
N ILE A 31 10.92 -11.47 -14.09
CA ILE A 31 11.12 -12.76 -14.76
C ILE A 31 10.14 -12.90 -15.93
N ALA A 32 8.86 -12.58 -15.72
CA ALA A 32 7.86 -12.65 -16.77
C ALA A 32 8.15 -11.64 -17.91
N MET A 33 8.75 -10.49 -17.61
CA MET A 33 9.15 -9.50 -18.60
C MET A 33 10.30 -10.01 -19.45
N GLN A 34 11.33 -10.61 -18.85
CA GLN A 34 12.42 -11.25 -19.59
C GLN A 34 11.91 -12.37 -20.52
N LEU A 35 10.94 -13.18 -20.03
CA LEU A 35 10.30 -14.20 -20.86
C LEU A 35 9.45 -13.58 -21.98
N ALA A 36 8.71 -12.51 -21.71
CA ALA A 36 7.94 -11.80 -22.72
C ALA A 36 8.84 -11.15 -23.77
N GLU A 37 9.98 -10.57 -23.40
CA GLU A 37 10.94 -10.00 -24.35
C GLU A 37 11.53 -11.08 -25.26
N ALA A 38 11.94 -12.22 -24.69
CA ALA A 38 12.48 -13.34 -25.46
C ALA A 38 11.44 -13.91 -26.44
N GLU A 39 10.22 -14.16 -25.98
CA GLU A 39 9.13 -14.65 -26.84
C GLU A 39 8.63 -13.59 -27.82
N GLY A 40 8.69 -12.31 -27.47
CA GLY A 40 8.39 -11.20 -28.38
C GLY A 40 9.37 -11.15 -29.54
N ALA A 41 10.67 -11.28 -29.27
CA ALA A 41 11.68 -11.37 -30.31
C ALA A 41 11.47 -12.59 -31.23
N ARG A 42 11.12 -13.75 -30.65
CA ARG A 42 10.76 -14.96 -31.42
C ARG A 42 9.53 -14.75 -32.29
N ALA A 43 8.47 -14.16 -31.73
CA ALA A 43 7.23 -13.88 -32.43
C ALA A 43 7.45 -12.93 -33.62
N VAL A 44 8.25 -11.88 -33.45
CA VAL A 44 8.62 -10.96 -34.55
C VAL A 44 9.38 -11.69 -35.65
N ALA A 45 10.36 -12.52 -35.29
CA ALA A 45 11.15 -13.29 -36.25
C ALA A 45 10.29 -14.33 -37.00
N ALA A 46 9.41 -15.04 -36.29
CA ALA A 46 8.48 -16.01 -36.89
C ALA A 46 7.45 -15.32 -37.80
N GLN A 47 6.92 -14.15 -37.40
CA GLN A 47 6.02 -13.36 -38.22
C GLN A 47 6.69 -12.90 -39.52
N ALA A 48 7.95 -12.47 -39.46
CA ALA A 48 8.70 -12.08 -40.66
C ALA A 48 8.85 -13.25 -41.66
N ARG A 49 9.03 -14.48 -41.16
CA ARG A 49 9.04 -15.70 -42.00
C ARG A 49 7.65 -16.01 -42.56
N ALA A 50 6.59 -15.88 -41.76
CA ALA A 50 5.22 -16.21 -42.15
C ALA A 50 4.62 -15.30 -43.23
N VAL A 51 5.12 -14.06 -43.36
CA VAL A 51 4.67 -13.08 -44.37
C VAL A 51 5.53 -13.14 -45.65
N ALA A 52 6.59 -13.96 -45.67
CA ALA A 52 7.42 -14.13 -46.86
C ALA A 52 6.60 -14.72 -48.03
N PRO A 53 6.91 -14.36 -49.29
CA PRO A 53 6.13 -14.76 -50.47
C PRO A 53 6.09 -16.28 -50.75
N ARG A 54 6.91 -17.08 -50.05
CA ARG A 54 6.93 -18.55 -50.12
C ARG A 54 6.64 -19.22 -48.78
N ALA A 55 6.05 -18.49 -47.82
CA ALA A 55 5.72 -19.04 -46.52
C ALA A 55 4.70 -20.17 -46.67
N ASP A 56 5.04 -21.32 -46.12
CA ASP A 56 4.16 -22.48 -46.01
C ASP A 56 3.24 -22.35 -44.78
N GLU A 57 2.34 -23.32 -44.61
CA GLU A 57 1.44 -23.36 -43.45
C GLU A 57 2.20 -23.56 -42.14
N ALA A 58 3.33 -24.28 -42.16
CA ALA A 58 4.18 -24.49 -40.99
C ALA A 58 4.74 -23.17 -40.44
N ALA A 59 5.24 -22.28 -41.31
CA ALA A 59 5.71 -20.96 -40.90
C ALA A 59 4.59 -20.09 -40.28
N ARG A 60 3.35 -20.21 -40.77
CA ARG A 60 2.19 -19.49 -40.21
C ARG A 60 1.80 -20.05 -38.84
N ALA A 61 1.83 -21.37 -38.67
CA ALA A 61 1.57 -22.02 -37.40
C ALA A 61 2.61 -21.64 -36.33
N GLU A 62 3.90 -21.62 -36.69
CA GLU A 62 4.99 -21.17 -35.82
C GLU A 62 4.79 -19.72 -35.35
N ALA A 63 4.43 -18.81 -36.27
CA ALA A 63 4.17 -17.42 -35.93
C ALA A 63 2.98 -17.25 -34.97
N GLN A 64 1.90 -18.02 -35.17
CA GLN A 64 0.76 -18.03 -34.26
C GLN A 64 1.14 -18.57 -32.88
N GLU A 65 1.89 -19.66 -32.81
CA GLU A 65 2.35 -20.24 -31.54
C GLU A 65 3.22 -19.26 -30.75
N ALA A 66 4.20 -18.64 -31.41
CA ALA A 66 5.08 -17.65 -30.81
C ALA A 66 4.30 -16.41 -30.33
N GLY A 67 3.33 -15.93 -31.12
CA GLY A 67 2.44 -14.83 -30.72
C GLY A 67 1.57 -15.17 -29.50
N MET A 68 1.07 -16.41 -29.42
CA MET A 68 0.34 -16.89 -28.25
C MET A 68 1.23 -17.03 -27.01
N ALA A 69 2.49 -17.47 -27.18
CA ALA A 69 3.48 -17.53 -26.10
C ALA A 69 3.77 -16.13 -25.55
N PHE A 70 4.10 -15.17 -26.42
CA PHE A 70 4.31 -13.77 -26.03
C PHE A 70 3.10 -13.21 -25.27
N SER A 71 1.89 -13.41 -25.79
CA SER A 71 0.66 -12.92 -25.17
C SER A 71 0.43 -13.50 -23.77
N ARG A 72 0.80 -14.77 -23.53
CA ARG A 72 0.70 -15.39 -22.20
C ARG A 72 1.64 -14.73 -21.21
N PHE A 73 2.90 -14.51 -21.57
CA PHE A 73 3.88 -13.87 -20.69
C PHE A 73 3.56 -12.39 -20.43
N SER A 74 3.15 -11.64 -21.45
CA SER A 74 2.71 -10.24 -21.31
C SER A 74 1.54 -10.09 -20.33
N ARG A 75 0.54 -10.99 -20.39
CA ARG A 75 -0.55 -11.00 -19.40
C ARG A 75 -0.06 -11.34 -17.98
N SER A 76 0.93 -12.22 -17.86
CA SER A 76 1.53 -12.56 -16.56
C SER A 76 2.26 -11.37 -15.94
N VAL A 77 3.01 -10.60 -16.74
CA VAL A 77 3.64 -9.34 -16.33
C VAL A 77 2.58 -8.35 -15.83
N GLN A 78 1.58 -8.07 -16.66
CA GLN A 78 0.50 -7.15 -16.33
C GLN A 78 -0.18 -7.54 -15.01
N ARG A 79 -0.52 -8.82 -14.85
CA ARG A 79 -1.14 -9.33 -13.62
C ARG A 79 -0.25 -9.14 -12.41
N SER A 80 1.05 -9.44 -12.52
CA SER A 80 2.00 -9.29 -11.41
C SER A 80 2.16 -7.83 -10.98
N LEU A 81 2.24 -6.90 -11.94
CA LEU A 81 2.29 -5.46 -11.68
C LEU A 81 1.01 -4.94 -11.03
N LEU A 82 -0.17 -5.42 -11.47
CA LEU A 82 -1.46 -5.04 -10.92
C LEU A 82 -1.65 -5.54 -9.49
N LEU A 83 -1.22 -6.77 -9.20
CA LEU A 83 -1.22 -7.30 -7.84
C LEU A 83 -0.25 -6.53 -6.95
N ARG A 84 0.92 -6.15 -7.47
CA ARG A 84 1.91 -5.36 -6.74
C ARG A 84 1.36 -3.98 -6.38
N SER A 85 0.74 -3.29 -7.33
CA SER A 85 0.18 -1.94 -7.08
C SER A 85 -0.93 -1.99 -6.04
N ARG A 86 -1.77 -3.03 -6.08
CA ARG A 86 -2.81 -3.24 -5.07
C ARG A 86 -2.22 -3.50 -3.68
N ALA A 87 -1.25 -4.41 -3.57
CA ALA A 87 -0.60 -4.70 -2.30
C ALA A 87 0.08 -3.44 -1.70
N ALA A 88 0.70 -2.61 -2.54
CA ALA A 88 1.28 -1.34 -2.11
C ALA A 88 0.20 -0.33 -1.65
N ALA A 89 -0.92 -0.23 -2.36
CA ALA A 89 -2.03 0.63 -1.99
C ALA A 89 -2.66 0.22 -0.64
N ASP A 90 -2.88 -1.08 -0.45
CA ASP A 90 -3.42 -1.64 0.79
C ASP A 90 -2.49 -1.36 1.98
N LEU A 91 -1.17 -1.51 1.79
CA LEU A 91 -0.18 -1.18 2.82
C LEU A 91 -0.18 0.32 3.17
N CYS A 92 -0.20 1.20 2.16
CA CYS A 92 -0.27 2.64 2.37
C CYS A 92 -1.56 3.06 3.10
N ALA A 93 -2.69 2.45 2.79
CA ALA A 93 -3.96 2.70 3.47
C ALA A 93 -3.89 2.28 4.95
N GLY A 94 -3.30 1.11 5.23
CA GLY A 94 -3.05 0.63 6.59
C GLY A 94 -2.17 1.60 7.40
N ASP A 95 -1.05 2.05 6.83
CA ASP A 95 -0.13 3.00 7.48
C ASP A 95 -0.81 4.36 7.75
N LYS A 96 -1.68 4.84 6.85
CA LYS A 96 -2.49 6.05 7.08
C LYS A 96 -3.47 5.87 8.23
N ALA A 97 -4.22 4.77 8.24
CA ALA A 97 -5.17 4.46 9.30
C ALA A 97 -4.50 4.34 10.67
N ASP A 98 -3.34 3.68 10.74
CA ASP A 98 -2.55 3.54 11.96
C ASP A 98 -1.98 4.89 12.44
N ARG A 99 -1.47 5.73 11.54
CA ARG A 99 -1.09 7.12 11.87
C ARG A 99 -2.27 7.92 12.44
N ARG A 100 -3.45 7.86 11.81
CA ARG A 100 -4.67 8.53 12.30
C ARG A 100 -5.06 8.02 13.69
N ALA A 101 -5.03 6.71 13.91
CA ALA A 101 -5.34 6.11 15.20
C ALA A 101 -4.35 6.53 16.31
N ARG A 102 -3.05 6.60 16.00
CA ARG A 102 -2.03 7.14 16.93
C ARG A 102 -2.30 8.60 17.29
N ARG A 103 -2.55 9.45 16.30
CA ARG A 103 -2.89 10.86 16.54
C ARG A 103 -4.14 11.02 17.39
N ALA A 104 -5.20 10.25 17.12
CA ALA A 104 -6.42 10.31 17.93
C ALA A 104 -6.19 9.93 19.41
N ARG A 105 -5.39 8.89 19.68
CA ARG A 105 -4.99 8.54 21.06
C ARG A 105 -4.16 9.64 21.71
N GLN A 106 -3.24 10.24 20.96
CA GLN A 106 -2.42 11.33 21.46
C GLN A 106 -3.27 12.57 21.76
N ARG A 107 -4.26 12.89 20.92
CA ARG A 107 -5.23 13.96 21.18
C ARG A 107 -5.95 13.74 22.49
N ILE A 108 -6.53 12.55 22.71
CA ILE A 108 -7.20 12.21 23.97
C ILE A 108 -6.25 12.40 25.15
N HIS A 109 -5.05 11.85 25.08
CA HIS A 109 -4.07 11.98 26.16
C HIS A 109 -3.69 13.44 26.47
N VAL A 110 -3.51 14.27 25.44
CA VAL A 110 -3.20 15.70 25.59
C VAL A 110 -4.39 16.46 26.18
N THR A 111 -5.61 16.18 25.71
CA THR A 111 -6.84 16.77 26.27
C THR A 111 -6.98 16.41 27.75
N ASP A 112 -6.89 15.13 28.10
CA ASP A 112 -7.01 14.65 29.49
C ASP A 112 -5.95 15.31 30.40
N ALA A 113 -4.71 15.43 29.92
CA ALA A 113 -3.62 16.04 30.68
C ALA A 113 -3.84 17.55 30.89
N LEU A 114 -4.33 18.26 29.88
CA LEU A 114 -4.59 19.70 29.98
C LEU A 114 -5.83 19.98 30.84
N ASP A 115 -6.88 19.16 30.75
CA ASP A 115 -8.04 19.24 31.64
C ASP A 115 -7.63 19.02 33.10
N ALA A 116 -6.76 18.05 33.38
CA ALA A 116 -6.23 17.81 34.72
C ALA A 116 -5.43 19.01 35.26
N LEU A 117 -4.68 19.70 34.41
CA LEU A 117 -3.94 20.93 34.76
C LEU A 117 -4.88 22.12 35.02
N VAL A 118 -5.95 22.25 34.25
CA VAL A 118 -6.94 23.34 34.39
C VAL A 118 -7.81 23.15 35.64
N TRP A 119 -8.13 21.90 35.97
CA TRP A 119 -8.98 21.54 37.12
C TRP A 119 -8.22 21.08 38.36
N ASP A 120 -6.90 21.34 38.44
CA ASP A 120 -6.11 21.01 39.62
C ASP A 120 -6.74 21.65 40.88
N PRO A 121 -7.28 20.84 41.82
CA PRO A 121 -8.00 21.33 42.99
C PRO A 121 -7.09 22.05 43.99
N GLU A 122 -5.76 21.97 43.83
CA GLU A 122 -4.78 22.69 44.66
C GLU A 122 -4.50 24.13 44.15
N LEU A 123 -4.93 24.48 42.93
CA LEU A 123 -4.82 25.84 42.41
C LEU A 123 -5.97 26.72 42.96
N PRO A 124 -5.69 27.94 43.45
CA PRO A 124 -6.73 28.81 44.02
C PRO A 124 -7.77 29.15 42.96
N ALA A 125 -9.02 28.74 43.22
CA ALA A 125 -10.15 28.95 42.33
C ALA A 125 -10.37 30.45 42.04
N GLY A 126 -9.85 30.91 40.90
CA GLY A 126 -10.30 32.17 40.29
C GLY A 126 -11.75 32.06 39.80
N PRO A 127 -12.41 33.18 39.44
CA PRO A 127 -13.83 33.18 39.07
C PRO A 127 -14.12 32.17 37.94
N HIS A 128 -14.85 31.11 38.29
CA HIS A 128 -15.13 29.93 37.46
C HIS A 128 -15.74 30.24 36.07
N ASP A 129 -16.33 31.43 35.89
CA ASP A 129 -16.93 31.89 34.63
C ASP A 129 -15.89 32.16 33.52
N ARG A 130 -14.65 32.53 33.88
CA ARG A 130 -13.55 32.69 32.90
C ARG A 130 -12.88 31.36 32.52
N THR A 131 -13.13 30.30 33.28
CA THR A 131 -12.54 28.98 33.08
C THR A 131 -13.23 28.23 31.94
N GLY A 132 -14.57 28.33 31.85
CA GLY A 132 -15.35 27.67 30.79
C GLY A 132 -15.03 28.17 29.38
N ALA A 133 -14.88 29.49 29.19
CA ALA A 133 -14.51 30.08 27.91
C ALA A 133 -13.09 29.66 27.46
N ARG A 134 -12.14 29.62 28.39
CA ARG A 134 -10.77 29.15 28.11
C ARG A 134 -10.68 27.66 27.80
N ILE A 135 -11.56 26.84 28.39
CA ILE A 135 -11.66 25.41 28.05
C ILE A 135 -12.22 25.24 26.64
N ALA A 136 -13.24 26.02 26.26
CA ALA A 136 -13.78 26.00 24.91
C ALA A 136 -12.71 26.41 23.88
N GLU A 137 -11.97 27.50 24.13
CA GLU A 137 -10.84 27.91 23.29
C GLU A 137 -9.73 26.84 23.22
N LEU A 138 -9.44 26.17 24.34
CA LEU A 138 -8.47 25.09 24.37
C LEU A 138 -8.91 23.90 23.51
N HIS A 139 -10.16 23.47 23.65
CA HIS A 139 -10.72 22.38 22.84
C HIS A 139 -10.74 22.72 21.37
N GLU A 140 -11.07 23.97 21.01
CA GLU A 140 -11.01 24.46 19.63
C GLU A 140 -9.58 24.46 19.09
N GLY A 141 -8.60 24.93 19.88
CA GLY A 141 -7.18 24.90 19.51
C GLY A 141 -6.63 23.47 19.34
N ILE A 142 -7.02 22.53 20.22
CA ILE A 142 -6.67 21.12 20.07
C ILE A 142 -7.34 20.52 18.83
N ALA A 143 -8.61 20.85 18.57
CA ALA A 143 -9.31 20.37 17.38
C ALA A 143 -8.61 20.84 16.10
N ALA A 144 -8.24 22.12 16.01
CA ALA A 144 -7.50 22.69 14.89
C ALA A 144 -6.10 22.05 14.72
N LEU A 145 -5.39 21.78 15.83
CA LEU A 145 -4.06 21.16 15.77
C LEU A 145 -4.08 19.72 15.25
N TYR A 146 -5.19 19.01 15.46
CA TYR A 146 -5.36 17.61 15.04
C TYR A 146 -6.26 17.45 13.81
N GLU A 147 -6.61 18.54 13.12
CA GLU A 147 -7.32 18.48 11.86
C GLU A 147 -6.42 17.81 10.80
N ASP A 148 -6.96 16.83 10.06
CA ASP A 148 -6.16 16.11 9.07
C ASP A 148 -5.92 17.01 7.85
N GLU A 149 -4.67 17.37 7.56
CA GLU A 149 -4.28 18.14 6.35
C GLU A 149 -4.56 17.43 5.01
N ASP A 150 -4.96 16.16 5.03
CA ASP A 150 -5.04 15.25 3.88
C ASP A 150 -6.47 15.12 3.27
N ASN A 151 -7.31 16.16 3.33
CA ASN A 151 -8.61 16.15 2.61
C ASN A 151 -8.45 16.58 1.15
#